data_AF-A0A9D4Q9B0-F1
#
_entry.id   AF-A0A9D4Q9B0-F1
#
_cell.length_a   1.000
_cell.length_b   1.000
_cell.length_c   1.000
_cell.angle_alpha   90.00
_cell.angle_beta   90.00
_cell.angle_gamma   90.00
#
_symmetry.space_group_name_H-M   'P 1'
#
loop_
_entity.id
_entity.type
_entity.pdbx_description
1 polymer ?
#
loop_
_entity_poly.entity_id
_entity_poly.type
_entity_poly.pdbx_seq_one_letter_code
_entity_poly.pdbx_strand_id
1 'polypeptide(L)'
;MHVLVKWIDEESWDVYPIRDLADAAICFRLVTQENAIETLRGSMVAIKWNADSPPAEAQLLDFGGAKLMERKRSQLVKEAQKGFGGGQAAPVQKKRRLEGACDCEASRKVAELEVQVQELTEKLEAATNKQESCTLLGNAKELVEKLDGMLQAPRATAVVQAERVDIGGGVHVEKVVLSRLHAHCHNLPTKFARGLLKHVFTEDELRGKSLYGRGSNAHKGAPAKEGLDRVRLEAVIGM
;
A
#
# COMPACT_ATOMS: atom_id res chain seq x y z
N MET A 1 14.58 10.60 -1.25
CA MET A 1 14.74 10.04 0.11
C MET A 1 16.04 10.58 0.70
N HIS A 2 16.04 10.87 2.00
CA HIS A 2 17.15 11.51 2.73
C HIS A 2 17.44 10.74 4.01
N VAL A 3 18.68 10.83 4.47
CA VAL A 3 19.15 10.32 5.75
C VAL A 3 19.39 11.48 6.71
N LEU A 4 19.12 11.24 7.99
CA LEU A 4 19.52 12.12 9.08
C LEU A 4 20.77 11.53 9.71
N VAL A 5 21.81 12.34 9.82
CA VAL A 5 23.08 11.93 10.41
C VAL A 5 23.53 12.86 11.52
N LYS A 6 24.32 12.31 12.44
CA LYS A 6 25.08 13.06 13.44
C LYS A 6 26.56 12.93 13.10
N TRP A 7 27.25 14.04 12.92
CA TRP A 7 28.69 14.00 12.69
C TRP A 7 29.42 13.51 13.95
N ILE A 8 30.54 12.81 13.77
CA ILE A 8 31.33 12.29 14.91
C ILE A 8 32.19 13.40 15.50
N ASP A 9 32.80 14.22 14.62
CA ASP A 9 33.71 15.29 15.00
C ASP A 9 32.98 16.56 15.47
N GLU A 10 31.73 16.72 15.06
CA GLU A 10 30.89 17.87 15.40
C GLU A 10 29.59 17.37 16.03
N GLU A 11 29.14 17.99 17.12
CA GLU A 11 27.80 17.72 17.68
C GLU A 11 26.70 18.42 16.86
N SER A 12 26.78 18.27 15.54
CA SER A 12 25.88 18.81 14.55
C SER A 12 25.11 17.67 13.89
N TRP A 13 23.85 17.98 13.53
CA TRP A 13 22.96 17.07 12.83
C TRP A 13 22.66 17.65 11.48
N ASP A 14 22.79 16.85 10.43
CA ASP A 14 22.52 17.27 9.07
C ASP A 14 21.73 16.21 8.29
N VAL A 15 21.12 16.66 7.20
CA VAL A 15 20.25 15.85 6.35
C VAL A 15 20.86 15.78 4.97
N TYR A 16 21.17 14.57 4.51
CA TYR A 16 21.76 14.34 3.20
C TYR A 16 20.87 13.42 2.35
N PRO A 17 20.84 13.59 1.01
CA PRO A 17 20.20 12.62 0.15
C PRO A 17 20.95 11.28 0.21
N ILE A 18 20.25 10.16 0.05
CA ILE A 18 20.87 8.82 0.10
C ILE A 18 22.07 8.69 -0.86
N ARG A 19 21.98 9.37 -2.01
CA ARG A 19 22.99 9.29 -3.07
C ARG A 19 24.38 9.77 -2.62
N ASP A 20 24.45 10.54 -1.55
CA ASP A 20 25.68 11.11 -1.02
C ASP A 20 26.35 10.17 0.00
N LEU A 21 25.73 9.05 0.37
CA LEU A 21 26.42 8.00 1.11
C LEU A 21 27.44 7.29 0.20
N ALA A 22 28.65 7.12 0.70
CA ALA A 22 29.72 6.42 -0.01
C ALA A 22 29.47 4.91 -0.08
N ASP A 23 28.75 4.33 0.88
CA ASP A 23 28.46 2.89 0.93
C ASP A 23 27.17 2.55 0.16
N ALA A 24 27.36 2.01 -1.04
CA ALA A 24 26.27 1.58 -1.91
C ALA A 24 25.42 0.43 -1.33
N ALA A 25 25.98 -0.42 -0.46
CA ALA A 25 25.25 -1.51 0.16
C ALA A 25 24.26 -0.98 1.21
N ILE A 26 24.67 0.02 2.00
CA ILE A 26 23.80 0.69 2.97
C ILE A 26 22.69 1.45 2.23
N CYS A 27 23.02 2.15 1.15
CA CYS A 27 22.03 2.80 0.28
C CYS A 27 20.96 1.83 -0.21
N PHE A 28 21.40 0.70 -0.76
CA PHE A 28 20.49 -0.29 -1.32
C PHE A 28 19.56 -0.89 -0.26
N ARG A 29 20.09 -1.18 0.92
CA ARG A 29 19.28 -1.70 2.05
C ARG A 29 18.23 -0.70 2.51
N LEU A 30 18.59 0.57 2.68
CA LEU A 30 17.66 1.62 3.09
C LEU A 30 16.53 1.86 2.08
N VAL A 31 16.77 1.64 0.79
CA VAL A 31 15.75 1.81 -0.26
C VAL A 31 14.86 0.56 -0.42
N THR A 32 15.44 -0.63 -0.23
CA THR A 32 14.76 -1.90 -0.57
C THR A 32 14.04 -2.52 0.63
N GLN A 33 14.52 -2.31 1.85
CA GLN A 33 13.95 -2.90 3.07
C GLN A 33 13.21 -1.82 3.87
N GLU A 34 11.89 -2.00 4.07
CA GLU A 34 11.04 -1.02 4.75
C GLU A 34 11.47 -0.74 6.21
N ASN A 35 12.13 -1.70 6.87
CA ASN A 35 12.63 -1.58 8.25
C ASN A 35 14.16 -1.61 8.37
N ALA A 36 14.92 -1.39 7.29
CA ALA A 36 16.40 -1.42 7.35
C ALA A 36 16.98 -0.42 8.35
N ILE A 37 16.28 0.69 8.60
CA ILE A 37 16.75 1.72 9.53
C ILE A 37 16.83 1.21 10.96
N GLU A 38 16.00 0.27 11.41
CA GLU A 38 16.06 -0.25 12.78
C GLU A 38 17.37 -0.97 13.07
N THR A 39 17.91 -1.69 12.08
CA THR A 39 19.20 -2.38 12.19
C THR A 39 20.39 -1.46 11.94
N LEU A 40 20.22 -0.47 11.07
CA LEU A 40 21.28 0.43 10.65
C LEU A 40 21.37 1.69 11.53
N ARG A 41 20.41 1.92 12.42
CA ARG A 41 20.43 3.05 13.34
C ARG A 41 21.61 2.94 14.28
N GLY A 42 22.38 4.02 14.37
CA GLY A 42 23.61 4.08 15.15
C GLY A 42 24.85 3.54 14.43
N SER A 43 24.71 3.02 13.20
CA SER A 43 25.87 2.59 12.41
C SER A 43 26.67 3.78 11.89
N MET A 44 27.97 3.58 11.70
CA MET A 44 28.84 4.59 11.09
C MET A 44 28.72 4.50 9.57
N VAL A 45 28.39 5.62 8.95
CA VAL A 45 28.24 5.78 7.51
C VAL A 45 29.18 6.87 7.04
N ALA A 46 29.82 6.64 5.90
CA ALA A 46 30.67 7.65 5.26
C ALA A 46 29.84 8.48 4.29
N ILE A 47 29.79 9.80 4.48
CA ILE A 47 29.02 10.73 3.65
C ILE A 47 29.96 11.64 2.86
N LYS A 48 29.71 11.73 1.56
CA LYS A 48 30.33 12.70 0.65
C LYS A 48 29.59 14.03 0.75
N TRP A 49 30.01 14.87 1.69
CA TRP A 49 29.43 16.20 1.87
C TRP A 49 29.91 17.21 0.80
N ASN A 50 31.08 16.96 0.20
CA ASN A 50 31.65 17.73 -0.91
C ASN A 50 32.24 16.79 -1.98
N ALA A 51 32.22 17.22 -3.25
CA ALA A 51 32.74 16.43 -4.38
C ALA A 51 34.27 16.24 -4.32
N ASP A 52 34.99 17.20 -3.76
CA ASP A 52 36.46 17.26 -3.75
C ASP A 52 37.09 16.82 -2.41
N SER A 53 36.27 16.47 -1.42
CA SER A 53 36.72 16.08 -0.07
C SER A 53 36.50 14.59 0.19
N PRO A 54 37.36 13.94 1.00
CA PRO A 54 37.13 12.55 1.39
C PRO A 54 35.80 12.42 2.13
N PRO A 55 35.08 11.29 1.97
CA PRO A 55 33.88 11.00 2.74
C PRO A 55 34.16 11.13 4.25
N ALA A 56 33.32 11.87 4.95
CA ALA A 56 33.43 12.04 6.40
C ALA A 56 32.53 11.02 7.12
N GLU A 57 32.99 10.53 8.26
CA GLU A 57 32.26 9.54 9.05
C GLU A 57 31.17 10.23 9.89
N ALA A 58 29.95 9.72 9.76
CA ALA A 58 28.79 10.19 10.49
C ALA A 58 27.99 9.01 11.02
N GLN A 59 27.27 9.20 12.11
CA GLN A 59 26.37 8.21 12.64
C GLN A 59 24.99 8.34 11.99
N LEU A 60 24.47 7.25 11.43
CA LEU A 60 23.13 7.21 10.86
C LEU A 60 22.08 7.19 11.97
N LEU A 61 21.17 8.17 11.98
CA LEU A 61 20.11 8.26 12.98
C LEU A 61 18.76 7.82 12.45
N ASP A 62 18.41 8.23 11.23
CA ASP A 62 17.08 8.04 10.68
C ASP A 62 17.06 8.15 9.15
N PHE A 63 15.95 7.74 8.54
CA PHE A 63 15.78 7.66 7.10
C PHE A 63 14.34 7.99 6.67
N GLY A 64 14.18 8.75 5.59
CA GLY A 64 12.86 8.93 4.96
C GLY A 64 12.73 10.16 4.06
N GLY A 65 11.55 10.79 4.12
CA GLY A 65 11.25 12.00 3.33
C GLY A 65 12.04 13.23 3.81
N ALA A 66 12.47 14.09 2.87
CA ALA A 66 13.28 15.28 3.15
C ALA A 66 12.70 16.16 4.27
N LYS A 67 11.40 16.49 4.14
CA LYS A 67 10.68 17.34 5.10
C LYS A 67 10.57 16.72 6.50
N LEU A 68 10.47 15.39 6.59
CA LEU A 68 10.41 14.69 7.87
C LEU A 68 11.77 14.70 8.56
N MET A 69 12.84 14.45 7.81
CA MET A 69 14.20 14.46 8.34
C MET A 69 14.63 15.87 8.80
N GLU A 70 14.31 16.92 8.05
CA GLU A 70 14.57 18.31 8.48
C GLU A 70 13.78 18.70 9.75
N ARG A 71 12.54 18.21 9.87
CA ARG A 71 11.74 18.40 11.09
C ARG A 71 12.38 17.69 12.28
N LYS A 72 12.86 16.45 12.10
CA LYS A 72 13.57 15.68 13.13
C LYS A 72 14.89 16.34 13.52
N ARG A 73 15.69 16.79 12.55
CA ARG A 73 16.92 17.58 12.75
C ARG A 73 16.62 18.81 13.63
N SER A 74 15.61 19.58 13.27
CA SER A 74 15.21 20.78 14.02
C SER A 74 14.75 20.46 15.46
N GLN A 75 14.14 19.30 15.69
CA GLN A 75 13.79 18.84 17.04
C GLN A 75 15.04 18.47 17.84
N LEU A 76 15.96 17.70 17.26
CA LEU A 76 17.22 17.31 17.93
C LEU A 76 18.09 18.52 18.26
N VAL A 77 18.19 19.50 17.36
CA VAL A 77 18.91 20.76 17.63
C VAL A 77 18.25 21.52 18.78
N LYS A 78 16.92 21.58 18.83
CA LYS A 78 16.19 22.22 19.93
C LYS A 78 16.35 21.47 21.25
N GLU A 79 16.39 20.15 21.23
CA GLU A 79 16.63 19.32 22.41
C GLU A 79 18.06 19.49 22.93
N ALA A 80 19.04 19.51 22.03
CA ALA A 80 20.44 19.79 22.36
C ALA A 80 20.61 21.20 22.97
N GLN A 81 19.93 22.21 22.41
CA GLN A 81 19.94 23.57 22.95
C GLN A 81 19.20 23.68 24.29
N LYS A 82 18.10 22.92 24.48
CA LYS A 82 17.40 22.84 25.78
C LYS A 82 18.25 22.13 26.84
N GLY A 83 19.10 21.18 26.45
CA GLY A 83 20.06 20.51 27.34
C GLY A 83 21.12 21.45 27.93
N PHE A 84 21.35 22.62 27.33
CA PHE A 84 22.30 23.63 27.83
C PHE A 84 21.67 24.67 28.80
N GLY A 85 20.35 24.63 29.03
CA GLY A 85 19.64 25.64 29.84
C GLY A 85 18.83 25.10 31.03
N GLY A 86 18.87 23.80 31.31
CA GLY A 86 18.14 23.20 32.41
C GLY A 86 18.89 22.00 32.97
N GLY A 87 19.54 22.18 34.11
CA GLY A 87 20.33 21.14 34.76
C GLY A 87 19.49 19.91 35.06
N GLN A 88 19.84 18.80 34.42
CA GLN A 88 19.76 17.45 34.97
C GLN A 88 20.92 16.66 34.38
N ALA A 89 21.92 16.41 35.24
CA ALA A 89 23.13 15.68 34.90
C ALA A 89 22.79 14.21 34.61
N ALA A 90 22.87 13.81 33.35
CA ALA A 90 23.15 12.42 32.99
C ALA A 90 24.68 12.25 32.92
N PRO A 91 25.28 11.26 33.60
CA PRO A 91 26.72 11.16 33.70
C PRO A 91 27.31 10.67 32.37
N VAL A 92 28.18 11.51 31.80
CA VAL A 92 29.12 11.16 30.75
C VAL A 92 30.04 10.03 31.26
N GLN A 93 29.92 8.83 30.71
CA GLN A 93 30.86 7.75 30.96
C GLN A 93 32.22 8.09 30.33
N LYS A 94 33.10 8.67 31.14
CA LYS A 94 34.54 8.61 30.91
C LYS A 94 34.97 7.16 30.94
N LYS A 95 35.48 6.66 29.81
CA LYS A 95 36.38 5.49 29.75
C LYS A 95 37.52 5.69 30.75
N ARG A 96 37.37 5.17 31.96
CA ARG A 96 38.47 4.79 32.84
C ARG A 96 38.34 3.29 33.06
N ARG A 97 39.34 2.54 32.59
CA ARG A 97 39.62 1.20 33.08
C ARG A 97 39.75 1.28 34.60
N LEU A 98 38.89 0.57 35.31
CA LEU A 98 39.10 0.16 36.70
C LEU A 98 38.45 -1.22 36.81
N GLU A 99 39.32 -2.22 36.77
CA GLU A 99 39.03 -3.59 37.16
C GLU A 99 38.55 -3.59 38.62
N GLY A 100 37.53 -4.41 38.91
CA GLY A 100 37.23 -4.87 40.27
C GLY A 100 36.29 -4.01 41.10
N ALA A 101 35.01 -3.95 40.73
CA ALA A 101 33.92 -3.68 41.68
C ALA A 101 32.72 -4.57 41.33
N CYS A 102 32.17 -5.27 42.32
CA CYS A 102 31.04 -6.21 42.20
C CYS A 102 29.93 -5.65 41.29
N ASP A 103 29.74 -6.24 40.11
CA ASP A 103 28.70 -5.92 39.09
C ASP A 103 27.25 -6.16 39.57
N CYS A 104 27.06 -6.27 40.88
CA CYS A 104 25.92 -6.87 41.55
C CYS A 104 24.74 -5.88 41.60
N GLU A 105 25.01 -4.59 41.75
CA GLU A 105 23.97 -3.54 41.75
C GLU A 105 23.62 -3.07 40.34
N ALA A 106 24.61 -2.98 39.44
CA ALA A 106 24.37 -2.63 38.04
C ALA A 106 23.54 -3.72 37.34
N SER A 107 23.89 -5.00 37.55
CA SER A 107 23.12 -6.13 37.01
C SER A 107 21.69 -6.20 37.57
N ARG A 108 21.49 -5.85 38.84
CA ARG A 108 20.14 -5.77 39.44
C ARG A 108 19.29 -4.67 38.81
N LYS A 109 19.85 -3.49 38.58
CA LYS A 109 19.14 -2.38 37.91
C LYS A 109 18.82 -2.69 36.46
N VAL A 110 19.72 -3.37 35.75
CA VAL A 110 19.46 -3.83 34.38
C VAL A 110 18.31 -4.84 34.37
N ALA A 111 18.33 -5.84 35.25
CA ALA A 111 17.23 -6.81 35.36
C ALA A 111 15.89 -6.15 35.75
N GLU A 112 15.91 -5.16 36.65
CA GLU A 112 14.70 -4.40 37.03
C GLU A 112 14.15 -3.56 35.87
N LEU A 113 15.02 -2.92 35.10
CA LEU A 113 14.64 -2.17 33.91
C LEU A 113 14.14 -3.09 32.79
N GLU A 114 14.72 -4.27 32.63
CA GLU A 114 14.25 -5.28 31.67
C GLU A 114 12.83 -5.75 32.00
N VAL A 115 12.53 -6.00 33.28
CA VAL A 115 11.18 -6.34 33.73
C VAL A 115 10.21 -5.19 33.47
N GLN A 116 10.60 -3.95 33.73
CA GLN A 116 9.76 -2.78 33.45
C GLN A 116 9.53 -2.57 31.94
N VAL A 117 10.55 -2.79 31.11
CA VAL A 117 10.41 -2.72 29.65
C VAL A 117 9.45 -3.80 29.18
N GLN A 118 9.58 -5.03 29.69
CA GLN A 118 8.71 -6.13 29.35
C GLN A 118 7.24 -5.84 29.73
N GLU A 119 7.02 -5.32 30.94
CA GLU A 119 5.68 -4.95 31.41
C GLU A 119 5.08 -3.81 30.57
N LEU A 120 5.89 -2.82 30.18
CA LEU A 120 5.44 -1.72 29.32
C LEU A 120 5.16 -2.18 27.89
N THR A 121 5.94 -3.12 27.35
CA THR A 121 5.67 -3.71 26.03
C THR A 121 4.37 -4.51 26.03
N GLU A 122 4.10 -5.32 27.05
CA GLU A 122 2.83 -6.06 27.16
C GLU A 122 1.63 -5.12 27.29
N LYS A 123 1.77 -4.02 28.05
CA LYS A 123 0.73 -2.99 28.15
C LYS A 123 0.48 -2.26 26.83
N LEU A 124 1.53 -1.98 26.06
CA LEU A 124 1.43 -1.39 24.73
C LEU A 124 0.73 -2.35 23.77
N GLU A 125 1.12 -3.62 23.72
CA GLU A 125 0.47 -4.63 22.87
C GLU A 125 -1.01 -4.83 23.24
N ALA A 126 -1.34 -4.84 24.53
CA ALA A 126 -2.73 -4.91 24.98
C ALA A 126 -3.54 -3.67 24.56
N ALA A 127 -2.92 -2.48 24.54
CA ALA A 127 -3.56 -1.25 24.12
C ALA A 127 -3.73 -1.16 22.60
N THR A 128 -2.72 -1.58 21.82
CA THR A 128 -2.79 -1.63 20.35
C THR A 128 -3.86 -2.63 19.90
N ASN A 129 -3.89 -3.83 20.48
CA ASN A 129 -4.91 -4.84 20.18
C ASN A 129 -6.33 -4.33 20.46
N LYS A 130 -6.52 -3.55 21.54
CA LYS A 130 -7.81 -2.91 21.85
C LYS A 130 -8.16 -1.82 20.83
N GLN A 131 -7.19 -1.00 20.43
CA GLN A 131 -7.38 0.03 19.43
C GLN A 131 -7.76 -0.57 18.07
N GLU A 132 -7.06 -1.62 17.64
CA GLU A 132 -7.36 -2.37 16.41
C GLU A 132 -8.73 -3.03 16.47
N SER A 133 -9.12 -3.59 17.62
CA SER A 133 -10.46 -4.14 17.80
C SER A 133 -11.54 -3.07 17.65
N CYS A 134 -11.32 -1.86 18.20
CA CYS A 134 -12.25 -0.74 18.05
C CYS A 134 -12.34 -0.22 16.60
N THR A 135 -11.23 -0.15 15.87
CA THR A 135 -11.25 0.26 14.45
C THR A 135 -11.96 -0.77 13.59
N LEU A 136 -11.73 -2.07 13.84
CA LEU A 136 -12.45 -3.15 13.15
C LEU A 136 -13.95 -3.10 13.43
N LEU A 137 -14.37 -2.85 14.68
CA LEU A 137 -15.78 -2.68 15.02
C LEU A 137 -16.41 -1.43 14.37
N GLY A 138 -15.67 -0.33 14.27
CA GLY A 138 -16.10 0.87 13.54
C GLY A 138 -16.34 0.59 12.07
N ASN A 139 -15.37 -0.06 11.41
CA ASN A 139 -15.48 -0.45 10.00
C ASN A 139 -16.61 -1.45 9.77
N ALA A 140 -16.80 -2.41 10.70
CA ALA A 140 -17.90 -3.37 10.63
C ALA A 140 -19.26 -2.68 10.76
N LYS A 141 -19.40 -1.69 11.65
CA LYS A 141 -20.62 -0.87 11.76
C LYS A 141 -20.88 -0.08 10.48
N GLU A 142 -19.87 0.55 9.91
CA GLU A 142 -20.01 1.31 8.65
C GLU A 142 -20.43 0.39 7.49
N LEU A 143 -19.90 -0.84 7.43
CA LEU A 143 -20.31 -1.84 6.45
C LEU A 143 -21.76 -2.29 6.66
N VAL A 144 -22.18 -2.49 7.91
CA VAL A 144 -23.57 -2.84 8.24
C VAL A 144 -24.50 -1.69 7.87
N GLU A 145 -24.16 -0.44 8.17
CA GLU A 145 -24.97 0.73 7.79
C GLU A 145 -25.04 0.91 6.27
N LYS A 146 -23.95 0.61 5.53
CA LYS A 146 -23.97 0.61 4.06
C LYS A 146 -24.86 -0.51 3.52
N LEU A 147 -24.78 -1.71 4.09
CA LEU A 147 -25.63 -2.83 3.69
C LEU A 147 -27.10 -2.57 4.02
N ASP A 148 -27.38 -2.03 5.20
CA ASP A 148 -28.73 -1.65 5.62
C ASP A 148 -29.26 -0.50 4.75
N GLY A 149 -28.45 0.49 4.42
CA GLY A 149 -28.80 1.53 3.43
C GLY A 149 -29.06 0.97 2.02
N MET A 150 -28.36 -0.09 1.61
CA MET A 150 -28.62 -0.80 0.35
C MET A 150 -29.86 -1.70 0.41
N LEU A 151 -30.26 -2.17 1.60
CA LEU A 151 -31.43 -3.00 1.85
C LEU A 151 -32.71 -2.16 2.10
N GLN A 152 -32.56 -0.97 2.67
CA GLN A 152 -33.61 0.01 2.97
C GLN A 152 -33.79 1.07 1.89
N ALA A 153 -32.81 1.24 0.97
CA ALA A 153 -33.12 1.77 -0.35
C ALA A 153 -34.32 0.97 -0.86
N PRO A 154 -35.41 1.62 -1.32
CA PRO A 154 -36.69 0.96 -1.44
C PRO A 154 -36.55 -0.24 -2.37
N ARG A 155 -36.42 -1.42 -1.78
CA ARG A 155 -36.95 -2.66 -2.33
C ARG A 155 -38.45 -2.49 -2.24
N ALA A 156 -38.97 -1.62 -3.10
CA ALA A 156 -40.26 -1.84 -3.67
C ALA A 156 -40.20 -3.29 -4.16
N THR A 157 -40.85 -4.18 -3.43
CA THR A 157 -41.50 -5.38 -3.94
C THR A 157 -42.60 -4.98 -4.95
N ALA A 158 -42.33 -4.00 -5.79
CA ALA A 158 -42.89 -3.95 -7.11
C ALA A 158 -42.11 -5.00 -7.88
N VAL A 159 -42.84 -5.91 -8.50
CA VAL A 159 -42.40 -6.55 -9.73
C VAL A 159 -42.06 -5.40 -10.69
N VAL A 160 -40.87 -4.82 -10.56
CA VAL A 160 -40.35 -3.86 -11.53
C VAL A 160 -40.09 -4.73 -12.73
N GLN A 161 -41.05 -4.72 -13.65
CA GLN A 161 -40.83 -5.23 -14.99
C GLN A 161 -39.52 -4.60 -15.45
N ALA A 162 -38.47 -5.43 -15.55
CA ALA A 162 -37.16 -4.97 -15.97
C ALA A 162 -37.38 -4.21 -17.27
N GLU A 163 -37.12 -2.90 -17.27
CA GLU A 163 -37.35 -2.04 -18.41
C GLU A 163 -36.49 -2.59 -19.55
N ARG A 164 -37.16 -3.28 -20.48
CA ARG A 164 -36.53 -3.98 -21.59
C ARG A 164 -36.49 -3.02 -22.76
N VAL A 165 -35.29 -2.67 -23.19
CA VAL A 165 -35.04 -1.79 -24.33
C VAL A 165 -34.87 -2.69 -25.56
N ASP A 166 -35.64 -2.38 -26.61
CA ASP A 166 -35.46 -3.01 -27.91
C ASP A 166 -34.14 -2.50 -28.52
N ILE A 167 -33.22 -3.41 -28.79
CA ILE A 167 -31.93 -3.12 -29.44
C ILE A 167 -32.03 -3.21 -30.98
N GLY A 168 -33.19 -3.61 -31.52
CA GLY A 168 -33.43 -3.80 -32.95
C GLY A 168 -34.03 -5.18 -33.25
N GLY A 169 -34.80 -5.28 -34.32
CA GLY A 169 -35.37 -6.56 -34.79
C GLY A 169 -36.29 -7.27 -33.78
N GLY A 170 -36.83 -6.57 -32.77
CA GLY A 170 -37.66 -7.14 -31.72
C GLY A 170 -36.87 -7.82 -30.59
N VAL A 171 -35.55 -7.59 -30.50
CA VAL A 171 -34.67 -8.18 -29.49
C VAL A 171 -34.58 -7.24 -28.30
N HIS A 172 -34.95 -7.75 -27.13
CA HIS A 172 -35.10 -6.95 -25.93
C HIS A 172 -33.99 -7.25 -24.91
N VAL A 173 -33.29 -6.21 -24.45
CA VAL A 173 -32.25 -6.30 -23.42
C VAL A 173 -32.59 -5.39 -22.25
N GLU A 174 -32.24 -5.79 -21.04
CA GLU A 174 -32.50 -4.97 -19.85
C GLU A 174 -31.70 -3.65 -19.89
N LYS A 175 -32.40 -2.53 -19.63
CA LYS A 175 -31.80 -1.18 -19.60
C LYS A 175 -30.63 -1.09 -18.63
N VAL A 176 -30.73 -1.74 -17.47
CA VAL A 176 -29.67 -1.77 -16.45
C VAL A 176 -28.39 -2.40 -16.98
N VAL A 177 -28.53 -3.46 -17.80
CA VAL A 177 -27.40 -4.14 -18.44
C VAL A 177 -26.77 -3.22 -19.49
N LEU A 178 -27.57 -2.56 -20.32
CA LEU A 178 -27.07 -1.60 -21.32
C LEU A 178 -26.33 -0.43 -20.66
N SER A 179 -26.90 0.18 -19.62
CA SER A 179 -26.25 1.28 -18.89
C SER A 179 -24.94 0.84 -18.23
N ARG A 180 -24.89 -0.36 -17.64
CA ARG A 180 -23.65 -0.93 -17.08
C ARG A 180 -22.61 -1.21 -18.15
N LEU A 181 -23.01 -1.76 -19.30
CA LEU A 181 -22.12 -2.00 -20.42
C LEU A 181 -21.54 -0.69 -20.98
N HIS A 182 -22.37 0.35 -21.14
CA HIS A 182 -21.92 1.68 -21.57
C HIS A 182 -20.92 2.29 -20.58
N ALA A 183 -21.19 2.20 -19.28
CA ALA A 183 -20.30 2.71 -18.24
C ALA A 183 -18.96 1.94 -18.17
N HIS A 184 -19.00 0.60 -18.28
CA HIS A 184 -17.82 -0.25 -18.12
C HIS A 184 -16.96 -0.35 -19.37
N CYS A 185 -17.55 -0.14 -20.56
CA CYS A 185 -16.85 -0.33 -21.83
C CYS A 185 -16.23 0.95 -22.40
N HIS A 186 -16.36 2.12 -21.74
CA HIS A 186 -15.67 3.38 -22.09
C HIS A 186 -15.54 3.66 -23.60
N ASN A 187 -16.64 3.54 -24.37
CA ASN A 187 -16.69 3.77 -25.82
C ASN A 187 -15.85 2.82 -26.70
N LEU A 188 -15.43 1.65 -26.19
CA LEU A 188 -14.76 0.61 -26.99
C LEU A 188 -15.81 -0.27 -27.68
N PRO A 189 -15.99 -0.19 -29.01
CA PRO A 189 -17.07 -0.90 -29.72
C PRO A 189 -16.95 -2.42 -29.60
N THR A 190 -15.72 -2.94 -29.63
CA THR A 190 -15.44 -4.37 -29.56
C THR A 190 -15.76 -4.97 -28.19
N LYS A 191 -15.50 -4.25 -27.09
CA LYS A 191 -15.84 -4.69 -25.74
C LYS A 191 -17.35 -4.62 -25.51
N PHE A 192 -17.98 -3.55 -25.98
CA PHE A 192 -19.41 -3.38 -25.90
C PHE A 192 -20.16 -4.48 -26.67
N ALA A 193 -19.80 -4.74 -27.93
CA ALA A 193 -20.40 -5.80 -28.73
C ALA A 193 -20.21 -7.19 -28.11
N ARG A 194 -19.02 -7.50 -27.58
CA ARG A 194 -18.77 -8.77 -26.86
C ARG A 194 -19.58 -8.90 -25.58
N GLY A 195 -19.79 -7.80 -24.86
CA GLY A 195 -20.66 -7.77 -23.69
C GLY A 195 -22.12 -8.01 -24.08
N LEU A 196 -22.60 -7.31 -25.11
CA LEU A 196 -23.97 -7.44 -25.61
C LEU A 196 -24.27 -8.85 -26.13
N LEU A 197 -23.33 -9.47 -26.86
CA LEU A 197 -23.47 -10.87 -27.33
C LEU A 197 -23.69 -11.86 -26.19
N LYS A 198 -23.04 -11.67 -25.03
CA LYS A 198 -23.22 -12.53 -23.85
C LYS A 198 -24.59 -12.38 -23.17
N HIS A 199 -25.30 -11.29 -23.45
CA HIS A 199 -26.64 -11.04 -22.94
C HIS A 199 -27.74 -11.44 -23.92
N VAL A 200 -27.45 -11.38 -25.23
CA VAL A 200 -28.39 -11.78 -26.29
C VAL A 200 -28.34 -13.28 -26.57
N PHE A 201 -27.17 -13.92 -26.41
CA PHE A 201 -26.96 -15.35 -26.63
C PHE A 201 -26.48 -16.03 -25.37
N THR A 202 -26.84 -17.30 -25.22
CA THR A 202 -26.32 -18.15 -24.13
C THR A 202 -24.86 -18.53 -24.38
N GLU A 203 -24.12 -18.84 -23.31
CA GLU A 203 -22.71 -19.22 -23.43
C GLU A 203 -22.52 -20.49 -24.28
N ASP A 204 -23.45 -21.43 -24.16
CA ASP A 204 -23.44 -22.68 -24.93
C ASP A 204 -23.62 -22.43 -26.43
N GLU A 205 -24.50 -21.50 -26.79
CA GLU A 205 -24.69 -21.09 -28.18
C GLU A 205 -23.46 -20.39 -28.76
N LEU A 206 -22.82 -19.51 -27.99
CA LEU A 206 -21.60 -18.81 -28.43
C LEU A 206 -20.41 -19.75 -28.63
N ARG A 207 -20.36 -20.87 -27.90
CA ARG A 207 -19.30 -21.88 -28.00
C ARG A 207 -19.55 -22.86 -29.16
N GLY A 208 -20.81 -23.26 -29.32
CA GLY A 208 -21.26 -24.27 -30.28
C GLY A 208 -21.55 -23.75 -31.69
N LYS A 209 -21.97 -22.48 -31.83
CA LYS A 209 -22.40 -21.88 -33.10
C LYS A 209 -21.34 -20.93 -33.68
N SER A 210 -21.42 -20.70 -34.99
CA SER A 210 -20.60 -19.75 -35.76
C SER A 210 -21.45 -18.54 -36.15
N LEU A 211 -20.83 -17.41 -36.48
CA LEU A 211 -21.55 -16.19 -36.90
C LEU A 211 -22.46 -16.41 -38.12
N TYR A 212 -22.01 -17.19 -39.10
CA TYR A 212 -22.73 -17.38 -40.38
C TYR A 212 -23.01 -18.85 -40.72
N GLY A 213 -22.64 -19.76 -39.82
CA GLY A 213 -22.80 -21.20 -40.07
C GLY A 213 -21.93 -21.76 -41.21
N ARG A 214 -20.93 -21.01 -41.70
CA ARG A 214 -20.04 -21.44 -42.78
C ARG A 214 -18.79 -22.13 -42.22
N GLY A 215 -18.36 -23.20 -42.91
CA GLY A 215 -17.09 -23.86 -42.65
C GLY A 215 -15.89 -22.95 -42.96
N SER A 216 -14.77 -23.18 -42.29
CA SER A 216 -13.55 -22.42 -42.53
C SER A 216 -12.92 -22.85 -43.86
N ASN A 217 -12.60 -21.89 -44.74
CA ASN A 217 -11.92 -22.16 -46.00
C ASN A 217 -10.53 -22.79 -45.81
N ALA A 218 -9.89 -22.54 -44.66
CA ALA A 218 -8.60 -23.13 -44.29
C ALA A 218 -8.73 -24.58 -43.80
N HIS A 219 -9.92 -24.99 -43.34
CA HIS A 219 -10.16 -26.32 -42.78
C HIS A 219 -11.40 -26.96 -43.43
N LYS A 220 -11.28 -27.30 -44.71
CA LYS A 220 -12.37 -27.87 -45.54
C LYS A 220 -12.90 -29.22 -45.05
N GLY A 221 -12.16 -29.93 -44.19
CA GLY A 221 -12.54 -31.22 -43.62
C GLY A 221 -13.25 -31.16 -42.26
N ALA A 222 -13.34 -29.99 -41.63
CA ALA A 222 -14.03 -29.83 -40.36
C ALA A 222 -15.54 -29.61 -40.58
N PRO A 223 -16.42 -30.20 -39.75
CA PRO A 223 -17.86 -29.95 -39.86
C PRO A 223 -18.15 -28.47 -39.60
N ALA A 224 -18.98 -27.87 -40.46
CA ALA A 224 -19.43 -26.50 -40.25
C ALA A 224 -20.31 -26.43 -39.00
N LYS A 225 -19.99 -25.50 -38.10
CA LYS A 225 -20.84 -25.19 -36.95
C LYS A 225 -22.12 -24.53 -37.44
N GLU A 226 -23.23 -24.74 -36.74
CA GLU A 226 -24.50 -24.05 -37.03
C GLU A 226 -24.37 -22.54 -36.89
N GLY A 227 -25.17 -21.78 -37.64
CA GLY A 227 -25.21 -20.32 -37.56
C GLY A 227 -25.91 -19.82 -36.29
N LEU A 228 -25.47 -18.69 -35.76
CA LEU A 228 -26.25 -17.93 -34.77
C LEU A 228 -27.54 -17.39 -35.42
N ASP A 229 -28.53 -17.10 -34.59
CA ASP A 229 -29.79 -16.48 -35.03
C ASP A 229 -29.49 -15.13 -35.70
N ARG A 230 -29.77 -15.07 -36.99
CA ARG A 230 -29.43 -13.93 -37.85
C ARG A 230 -30.15 -12.67 -37.42
N VAL A 231 -31.40 -12.76 -36.97
CA VAL A 231 -32.19 -11.61 -36.53
C VAL A 231 -31.59 -11.00 -35.25
N ARG A 232 -31.16 -11.87 -34.32
CA ARG A 232 -30.49 -11.42 -33.08
C ARG A 232 -29.10 -10.88 -33.33
N LEU A 233 -28.40 -11.41 -34.31
CA LEU A 233 -27.09 -10.92 -34.70
C LEU A 233 -27.18 -9.55 -35.39
N GLU A 234 -28.15 -9.37 -36.30
CA GLU A 234 -28.42 -8.09 -36.98
C GLU A 234 -28.83 -7.01 -35.97
N ALA A 235 -29.64 -7.35 -34.96
CA ALA A 235 -29.97 -6.46 -33.86
C ALA A 235 -28.75 -5.96 -33.06
N VAL A 236 -27.73 -6.81 -32.87
CA VAL A 236 -26.49 -6.41 -32.18
C VAL A 236 -25.60 -5.52 -33.07
N ILE A 237 -25.67 -5.70 -34.39
CA ILE A 237 -24.90 -4.92 -35.36
C ILE A 237 -25.58 -3.57 -35.66
N GLY A 238 -26.89 -3.47 -35.42
CA GLY A 238 -27.69 -2.28 -35.71
C GLY A 238 -28.05 -2.13 -37.18
N MET A 239 -28.23 -3.25 -37.90
CA MET A 239 -28.68 -3.31 -39.30
C MET A 239 -30.16 -3.66 -39.41
#